data_AF-A0A0J5WBD9-F1
#
_entry.id   AF-A0A0J5WBD9-F1
#
_cell.length_a   1.000
_cell.length_b   1.000
_cell.length_c   1.000
_cell.angle_alpha   90.00
_cell.angle_beta   90.00
_cell.angle_gamma   90.00
#
_symmetry.space_group_name_H-M   'P 1'
#
loop_
_entity.id
_entity.type
_entity.pdbx_description
1 polymer ?
#
loop_
_entity_poly.entity_id
_entity_poly.type
_entity_poly.pdbx_seq_one_letter_code
_entity_poly.pdbx_strand_id
1 'polypeptide(L)'
;MTAPCAPGRRRFLAVSVGAIGVTLSLAACASTFPFIPDHYTFSRGDVQKAVARKFPYQKTVAQVVDVSLANPAVNLLPDQNRVAVQLDAHFASPFLRAPVSGKFTVSGQLAYDAPSRSVVLKAPAVDSLVLDGDAQMYAQQVGAAAGLLATQVLTNYPIYTFKPEQLQFAGVNYEPGTITILTNGIRVAIVEK
;
A
#
# COMPACT_ATOMS: atom_id res chain seq x y z
N MET A 1 39.58 -73.51 -71.06
CA MET A 1 39.63 -74.10 -69.70
C MET A 1 39.92 -72.99 -68.70
N THR A 2 39.05 -72.86 -67.69
CA THR A 2 39.32 -72.45 -66.29
C THR A 2 40.12 -71.14 -66.07
N ALA A 3 39.47 -70.01 -65.76
CA ALA A 3 39.01 -69.56 -64.43
C ALA A 3 39.99 -68.54 -63.78
N PRO A 4 39.52 -67.32 -63.42
CA PRO A 4 40.29 -66.33 -62.65
C PRO A 4 40.02 -66.46 -61.14
N CYS A 5 40.95 -66.02 -60.27
CA CYS A 5 40.67 -65.80 -58.85
C CYS A 5 41.59 -64.73 -58.22
N ALA A 6 40.99 -63.91 -57.34
CA ALA A 6 41.45 -62.69 -56.63
C ALA A 6 42.23 -63.04 -55.33
N PRO A 7 42.33 -62.23 -54.22
CA PRO A 7 41.95 -60.84 -53.92
C PRO A 7 42.94 -60.07 -52.96
N GLY A 8 42.59 -58.84 -52.55
CA GLY A 8 43.19 -58.17 -51.37
C GLY A 8 42.75 -56.70 -51.17
N ARG A 9 41.49 -56.42 -50.78
CA ARG A 9 41.01 -56.14 -49.40
C ARG A 9 41.81 -55.07 -48.60
N ARG A 10 41.17 -53.90 -48.40
CA ARG A 10 41.07 -53.08 -47.16
C ARG A 10 40.03 -51.96 -47.46
N ARG A 11 38.76 -52.09 -47.06
CA ARG A 11 38.14 -51.57 -45.80
C ARG A 11 38.67 -50.17 -45.49
N PHE A 12 37.87 -49.09 -45.51
CA PHE A 12 36.81 -48.81 -44.54
C PHE A 12 35.62 -48.03 -45.13
N LEU A 13 34.45 -48.34 -44.57
CA LEU A 13 33.15 -47.70 -44.74
C LEU A 13 32.97 -46.54 -43.75
N ALA A 14 31.96 -45.72 -44.07
CA ALA A 14 31.02 -45.05 -43.15
C ALA A 14 31.37 -43.59 -42.74
N VAL A 15 30.55 -42.60 -43.15
CA VAL A 15 29.38 -42.01 -42.41
C VAL A 15 29.81 -40.64 -41.85
N SER A 16 29.11 -39.50 -41.88
CA SER A 16 27.77 -39.06 -42.29
C SER A 16 27.69 -37.52 -42.25
N VAL A 17 26.60 -36.98 -42.83
CA VAL A 17 26.06 -35.61 -42.83
C VAL A 17 26.00 -34.91 -41.45
N GLY A 18 26.19 -33.57 -41.43
CA GLY A 18 25.76 -32.65 -40.36
C GLY A 18 26.58 -31.33 -40.35
N ALA A 19 26.09 -30.12 -40.08
CA ALA A 19 24.76 -29.63 -39.71
C ALA A 19 24.70 -28.11 -39.92
N ILE A 20 23.52 -27.59 -40.30
CA ILE A 20 23.16 -26.17 -40.27
C ILE A 20 22.90 -25.80 -38.80
N GLY A 21 23.75 -24.93 -38.22
CA GLY A 21 23.67 -24.51 -36.82
C GLY A 21 23.01 -23.14 -36.69
N VAL A 22 21.77 -23.15 -36.19
CA VAL A 22 20.89 -22.03 -35.86
C VAL A 22 21.53 -21.07 -34.85
N THR A 23 21.48 -19.77 -35.14
CA THR A 23 21.74 -18.70 -34.17
C THR A 23 20.63 -18.70 -33.11
N LEU A 24 20.90 -19.26 -31.93
CA LEU A 24 20.03 -19.11 -30.77
C LEU A 24 20.05 -17.66 -30.28
N SER A 25 18.99 -16.91 -30.56
CA SER A 25 18.68 -15.66 -29.90
C SER A 25 18.27 -15.96 -28.45
N LEU A 26 19.19 -15.80 -27.49
CA LEU A 26 18.86 -15.75 -26.06
C LEU A 26 18.20 -14.40 -25.74
N ALA A 27 16.91 -14.30 -26.02
CA ALA A 27 16.08 -13.17 -25.61
C ALA A 27 14.80 -13.70 -24.97
N ALA A 28 14.89 -14.15 -23.71
CA ALA A 28 13.77 -14.24 -22.76
C ALA A 28 14.21 -14.85 -21.42
N CYS A 29 14.89 -14.05 -20.58
CA CYS A 29 14.91 -14.26 -19.13
C CYS A 29 14.58 -12.93 -18.45
N ALA A 30 13.49 -12.30 -18.85
CA ALA A 30 12.91 -11.21 -18.09
C ALA A 30 11.48 -11.64 -17.76
N SER A 31 11.17 -11.66 -16.46
CA SER A 31 9.91 -12.01 -15.83
C SER A 31 9.53 -13.51 -15.81
N THR A 32 9.17 -13.95 -14.60
CA THR A 32 8.23 -15.05 -14.27
C THR A 32 8.86 -16.07 -13.33
N PHE A 33 9.03 -15.68 -12.06
CA PHE A 33 8.75 -16.63 -10.99
C PHE A 33 7.22 -16.71 -10.84
N PRO A 34 6.55 -17.79 -11.27
CA PRO A 34 5.08 -17.86 -11.37
C PRO A 34 4.34 -17.90 -10.01
N PHE A 35 5.06 -17.69 -8.91
CA PHE A 35 4.55 -17.84 -7.53
C PHE A 35 4.47 -16.52 -6.75
N ILE A 36 4.93 -15.41 -7.33
CA ILE A 36 4.89 -14.11 -6.66
C ILE A 36 3.70 -13.32 -7.20
N PRO A 37 2.71 -12.98 -6.37
CA PRO A 37 1.60 -12.16 -6.81
C PRO A 37 2.09 -10.77 -7.22
N ASP A 38 1.53 -10.23 -8.28
CA ASP A 38 1.79 -8.87 -8.77
C ASP A 38 1.10 -7.79 -7.92
N HIS A 39 0.17 -8.18 -7.05
CA HIS A 39 -0.52 -7.29 -6.13
C HIS A 39 -1.06 -8.01 -4.88
N TYR A 40 -1.30 -7.25 -3.82
CA TYR A 40 -2.06 -7.68 -2.65
C TYR A 40 -3.34 -6.85 -2.51
N THR A 41 -4.44 -7.48 -2.08
CA THR A 41 -5.70 -6.76 -1.82
C THR A 41 -6.10 -6.93 -0.35
N PHE A 42 -6.24 -5.81 0.35
CA PHE A 42 -6.77 -5.77 1.71
C PHE A 42 -8.28 -5.52 1.65
N SER A 43 -9.08 -6.32 2.36
CA SER A 43 -10.52 -6.06 2.43
C SER A 43 -10.80 -4.80 3.26
N ARG A 44 -11.96 -4.16 3.05
CA ARG A 44 -12.42 -3.06 3.92
C ARG A 44 -12.42 -3.47 5.40
N GLY A 45 -12.79 -4.72 5.70
CA GLY A 45 -12.80 -5.26 7.06
C GLY A 45 -11.40 -5.33 7.68
N ASP A 46 -10.38 -5.67 6.90
CA ASP A 46 -8.99 -5.70 7.38
C ASP A 46 -8.47 -4.30 7.65
N VAL A 47 -8.79 -3.33 6.78
CA VAL A 47 -8.47 -1.92 6.99
C VAL A 47 -9.17 -1.39 8.24
N GLN A 48 -10.46 -1.68 8.41
CA GLN A 48 -11.22 -1.32 9.61
C GLN A 48 -10.57 -1.87 10.88
N LYS A 49 -10.17 -3.15 10.88
CA LYS A 49 -9.47 -3.77 12.03
C LYS A 49 -8.13 -3.10 12.30
N ALA A 50 -7.37 -2.77 11.25
CA ALA A 50 -6.08 -2.11 11.40
C ALA A 50 -6.22 -0.70 12.00
N VAL A 51 -7.20 0.08 11.54
CA VAL A 51 -7.52 1.40 12.10
C VAL A 51 -8.00 1.26 13.54
N ALA A 52 -8.95 0.35 13.82
CA ALA A 52 -9.51 0.17 15.15
C ALA A 52 -8.46 -0.11 16.24
N ARG A 53 -7.35 -0.79 15.91
CA ARG A 53 -6.25 -1.05 16.85
C ARG A 53 -5.54 0.21 17.36
N LYS A 54 -5.71 1.36 16.70
CA LYS A 54 -5.13 2.65 17.12
C LYS A 54 -6.06 3.44 18.06
N PHE A 55 -7.26 2.94 18.32
CA PHE A 55 -8.29 3.61 19.11
C PHE A 55 -8.64 2.78 20.36
N PRO A 56 -9.12 3.41 21.44
CA PRO A 56 -9.32 4.86 21.60
C PRO A 56 -7.98 5.61 21.62
N TYR A 57 -7.95 6.78 20.98
CA TYR A 57 -6.77 7.64 20.94
C TYR A 57 -6.99 8.79 21.91
N GLN A 58 -6.07 8.99 22.83
CA GLN A 58 -6.14 10.06 23.82
C GLN A 58 -4.80 10.77 23.90
N LYS A 59 -4.81 12.09 23.79
CA LYS A 59 -3.61 12.92 23.88
C LYS A 59 -3.95 14.32 24.37
N THR A 60 -3.11 14.81 25.28
CA THR A 60 -3.09 16.24 25.62
C THR A 60 -2.19 16.96 24.62
N VAL A 61 -2.77 17.92 23.91
CA VAL A 61 -2.11 18.79 22.94
C VAL A 61 -1.83 20.14 23.61
N ALA A 62 -0.64 20.69 23.36
CA ALA A 62 -0.19 21.96 23.93
C ALA A 62 -0.32 22.06 25.48
N GLN A 63 -0.29 20.92 26.17
CA GLN A 63 -0.42 20.79 27.63
C GLN A 63 -1.76 21.27 28.24
N VAL A 64 -2.74 21.65 27.41
CA VAL A 64 -3.98 22.31 27.88
C VAL A 64 -5.25 21.85 27.16
N VAL A 65 -5.14 21.10 26.07
CA VAL A 65 -6.30 20.57 25.34
C VAL A 65 -6.24 19.05 25.35
N ASP A 66 -7.17 18.42 26.05
CA ASP A 66 -7.35 16.98 26.03
C ASP A 66 -8.20 16.59 24.83
N VAL A 67 -7.62 15.78 23.96
CA VAL A 67 -8.26 15.23 22.77
C VAL A 67 -8.49 13.76 22.99
N SER A 68 -9.74 13.31 22.90
CA SER A 68 -10.10 11.90 22.83
C SER A 68 -10.85 11.60 21.54
N LEU A 69 -10.38 10.58 20.82
CA LEU A 69 -10.99 10.09 19.60
C LEU A 69 -11.39 8.63 19.81
N ALA A 70 -12.59 8.27 19.37
CA ALA A 70 -13.16 6.94 19.56
C ALA A 70 -14.00 6.51 18.34
N ASN A 71 -14.41 5.24 18.36
CA ASN A 71 -15.34 4.64 17.41
C ASN A 71 -14.98 4.91 15.92
N PRO A 72 -13.76 4.56 15.48
CA PRO A 72 -13.36 4.80 14.11
C PRO A 72 -14.19 3.94 13.15
N ALA A 73 -14.75 4.55 12.10
CA ALA A 73 -15.45 3.87 11.02
C ALA A 73 -14.78 4.22 9.68
N VAL A 74 -14.23 3.20 9.01
CA VAL A 74 -13.52 3.33 7.75
C VAL A 74 -14.50 3.30 6.58
N ASN A 75 -14.35 4.28 5.69
CA ASN A 75 -14.98 4.30 4.39
C ASN A 75 -13.92 4.37 3.28
N LEU A 76 -14.20 3.74 2.15
CA LEU A 76 -13.33 3.73 0.98
C LEU A 76 -13.98 4.58 -0.10
N LEU A 77 -13.24 5.56 -0.61
CA LEU A 77 -13.69 6.52 -1.62
C LEU A 77 -12.94 6.24 -2.94
N PRO A 78 -13.37 5.23 -3.73
CA PRO A 78 -12.65 4.80 -4.93
C PRO A 78 -12.57 5.90 -5.99
N ASP A 79 -13.64 6.68 -6.18
CA ASP A 79 -13.69 7.76 -7.18
C ASP A 79 -12.65 8.85 -6.95
N GLN A 80 -12.18 8.98 -5.70
CA GLN A 80 -11.17 9.96 -5.29
C GLN A 80 -9.82 9.32 -4.98
N ASN A 81 -9.73 7.98 -5.05
CA ASN A 81 -8.61 7.18 -4.56
C ASN A 81 -8.22 7.51 -3.10
N ARG A 82 -9.21 7.64 -2.22
CA ARG A 82 -9.03 8.08 -0.82
C ARG A 82 -9.58 7.08 0.19
N VAL A 83 -8.95 7.03 1.36
CA VAL A 83 -9.53 6.40 2.55
C VAL A 83 -10.07 7.50 3.45
N ALA A 84 -11.31 7.35 3.90
CA ALA A 84 -11.93 8.23 4.88
C ALA A 84 -12.14 7.48 6.19
N VAL A 85 -11.98 8.17 7.30
CA VAL A 85 -12.25 7.64 8.63
C VAL A 85 -13.14 8.63 9.36
N GLN A 86 -14.33 8.15 9.73
CA GLN A 86 -15.23 8.86 10.63
C GLN A 86 -14.89 8.50 12.08
N LEU A 87 -14.90 9.50 12.96
CA LEU A 87 -14.48 9.41 14.35
C LEU A 87 -15.50 10.15 15.22
N ASP A 88 -15.73 9.64 16.43
CA ASP A 88 -16.27 10.45 17.51
C ASP A 88 -15.11 11.17 18.18
N ALA A 89 -15.19 12.49 18.32
CA ALA A 89 -14.16 13.31 18.94
C ALA A 89 -14.74 14.05 20.15
N HIS A 90 -13.95 14.14 21.20
CA HIS A 90 -14.27 14.89 22.40
C HIS A 90 -13.04 15.71 22.82
N PHE A 91 -13.28 17.00 23.05
CA PHE A 91 -12.28 18.00 23.37
C PHE A 91 -12.61 18.64 24.71
N ALA A 92 -11.66 18.61 25.64
CA ALA A 92 -11.77 19.32 26.92
C ALA A 92 -10.59 20.28 27.09
N SER A 93 -10.86 21.46 27.62
CA SER A 93 -9.84 22.47 27.91
C SER A 93 -10.32 23.41 29.00
N PRO A 94 -9.43 23.89 29.91
CA PRO A 94 -9.80 24.88 30.92
C PRO A 94 -10.24 26.23 30.33
N PHE A 95 -9.98 26.48 29.05
CA PHE A 95 -10.41 27.70 28.35
C PHE A 95 -11.83 27.60 27.78
N LEU A 96 -12.37 26.38 27.67
CA LEU A 96 -13.73 26.15 27.19
C LEU A 96 -14.71 26.22 28.35
N ARG A 97 -15.90 26.79 28.12
CA ARG A 97 -16.97 26.81 29.13
C ARG A 97 -17.49 25.42 29.46
N ALA A 98 -17.46 24.52 28.47
CA ALA A 98 -17.84 23.11 28.59
C ALA A 98 -17.05 22.29 27.55
N PRO A 99 -16.86 20.97 27.77
CA PRO A 99 -16.28 20.08 26.76
C PRO A 99 -17.09 20.09 25.46
N VAL A 100 -16.39 19.96 24.34
CA VAL A 100 -16.99 19.95 23.00
C VAL A 100 -16.87 18.54 22.42
N SER A 101 -18.00 17.98 22.02
CA SER A 101 -18.07 16.68 21.35
C SER A 101 -18.60 16.83 19.93
N GLY A 102 -18.26 15.89 19.06
CA GLY A 102 -18.80 15.83 17.73
C GLY A 102 -18.28 14.67 16.90
N LYS A 103 -18.78 14.58 15.67
CA LYS A 103 -18.34 13.61 14.67
C LYS A 103 -17.52 14.29 13.59
N PHE A 104 -16.38 13.67 13.28
CA PHE A 104 -15.42 14.17 12.30
C PHE A 104 -15.19 13.11 11.25
N THR A 105 -15.13 13.50 9.98
CA THR A 105 -14.66 12.64 8.89
C THR A 105 -13.38 13.22 8.33
N VAL A 106 -12.31 12.44 8.36
CA VAL A 106 -11.01 12.81 7.80
C VAL A 106 -10.66 11.85 6.68
N SER A 107 -10.25 12.37 5.53
CA SER A 107 -9.76 11.55 4.41
C SER A 107 -8.31 11.85 4.06
N GLY A 108 -7.68 10.90 3.35
CA GLY A 108 -6.38 11.10 2.73
C GLY A 108 -6.09 10.04 1.67
N GLN A 109 -5.06 10.31 0.87
CA GLN A 109 -4.54 9.38 -0.11
C GLN A 109 -3.43 8.52 0.50
N LEU A 110 -3.28 7.30 0.04
CA LEU A 110 -2.19 6.42 0.45
C LEU A 110 -1.10 6.41 -0.61
N ALA A 111 0.15 6.55 -0.19
CA ALA A 111 1.30 6.45 -1.07
C ALA A 111 2.43 5.67 -0.38
N TYR A 112 3.25 4.97 -1.16
CA TYR A 112 4.49 4.40 -0.66
C TYR A 112 5.60 5.45 -0.68
N ASP A 113 6.30 5.60 0.44
CA ASP A 113 7.49 6.42 0.60
C ASP A 113 8.71 5.50 0.73
N ALA A 114 9.47 5.36 -0.37
CA ALA A 114 10.63 4.47 -0.43
C ALA A 114 11.75 4.82 0.58
N PRO A 115 12.08 6.10 0.85
CA PRO A 115 13.12 6.45 1.84
C PRO A 115 12.80 5.92 3.25
N SER A 116 11.56 6.09 3.72
CA SER A 116 11.13 5.57 5.02
C SER A 116 10.69 4.10 4.99
N ARG A 117 10.53 3.52 3.80
CA ARG A 117 9.90 2.20 3.56
C ARG A 117 8.52 2.14 4.23
N SER A 118 7.70 3.15 4.01
CA SER A 118 6.40 3.27 4.67
C SER A 118 5.27 3.54 3.68
N VAL A 119 4.09 2.99 3.96
CA VAL A 119 2.85 3.54 3.42
C VAL A 119 2.47 4.75 4.27
N VAL A 120 2.41 5.90 3.64
CA VAL A 120 2.14 7.19 4.27
C VAL A 120 0.84 7.78 3.80
N LEU A 121 0.26 8.64 4.63
CA LEU A 121 -0.91 9.44 4.27
C LEU A 121 -0.49 10.73 3.55
N LYS A 122 -1.16 11.06 2.46
CA LYS A 122 -0.93 12.26 1.63
C LYS A 122 -2.23 13.06 1.51
N ALA A 123 -2.09 14.37 1.34
CA ALA A 123 -3.18 15.31 1.15
C ALA A 123 -4.38 15.08 2.11
N PRO A 124 -4.13 15.02 3.44
CA PRO A 124 -5.20 14.84 4.41
C PRO A 124 -6.20 16.02 4.35
N ALA A 125 -7.47 15.73 4.56
CA ALA A 125 -8.53 16.72 4.57
C ALA A 125 -9.61 16.36 5.61
N VAL A 126 -10.27 17.37 6.16
CA VAL A 126 -11.49 17.19 6.96
C VAL A 126 -12.67 17.33 6.01
N ASP A 127 -13.35 16.22 5.73
CA ASP A 127 -14.46 16.18 4.76
C ASP A 127 -15.78 16.64 5.38
N SER A 128 -16.00 16.30 6.66
CA SER A 128 -17.20 16.70 7.39
C SER A 128 -16.95 16.82 8.89
N LEU A 129 -17.73 17.69 9.52
CA LEU A 129 -17.68 17.94 10.94
C LEU A 129 -19.08 18.32 11.42
N VAL A 130 -19.53 17.66 12.49
CA VAL A 130 -20.80 17.93 13.16
C VAL A 130 -20.51 18.00 14.66
N LEU A 131 -20.78 19.14 15.29
CA LEU A 131 -20.61 19.32 16.73
C LEU A 131 -21.95 19.14 17.44
N ASP A 132 -21.88 18.76 18.71
CA ASP A 132 -23.06 18.53 19.51
C ASP A 132 -23.54 19.83 20.18
N GLY A 133 -24.87 19.99 20.27
CA GLY A 133 -25.53 21.07 21.02
C GLY A 133 -25.11 22.48 20.60
N ASP A 134 -24.91 23.35 21.58
CA ASP A 134 -24.58 24.77 21.36
C ASP A 134 -23.22 24.97 20.69
N ALA A 135 -22.34 23.97 20.69
CA ALA A 135 -21.04 24.06 20.04
C ALA A 135 -21.15 24.16 18.51
N GLN A 136 -22.29 23.78 17.93
CA GLN A 136 -22.54 23.84 16.49
C GLN A 136 -22.38 25.26 15.91
N MET A 137 -22.60 26.31 16.71
CA MET A 137 -22.35 27.70 16.29
C MET A 137 -20.87 27.99 15.96
N TYR A 138 -19.95 27.14 16.44
CA TYR A 138 -18.50 27.27 16.22
C TYR A 138 -17.97 26.26 15.19
N ALA A 139 -18.85 25.51 14.50
CA ALA A 139 -18.44 24.42 13.60
C ALA A 139 -17.47 24.88 12.51
N GLN A 140 -17.63 26.10 11.99
CA GLN A 140 -16.74 26.64 10.95
C GLN A 140 -15.33 26.92 11.49
N GLN A 141 -15.21 27.54 12.66
CA GLN A 141 -13.93 27.86 13.29
C GLN A 141 -13.21 26.58 13.71
N VAL A 142 -13.94 25.63 14.32
CA VAL A 142 -13.40 24.32 14.71
C VAL A 142 -12.99 23.53 13.47
N GLY A 143 -13.78 23.55 12.40
CA GLY A 143 -13.44 22.88 11.14
C GLY A 143 -12.18 23.43 10.49
N ALA A 144 -12.00 24.75 10.47
CA ALA A 144 -10.77 25.38 9.95
C ALA A 144 -9.54 24.99 10.78
N ALA A 145 -9.65 25.05 12.12
CA ALA A 145 -8.57 24.63 13.00
C ALA A 145 -8.25 23.13 12.85
N ALA A 146 -9.27 22.29 12.80
CA ALA A 146 -9.13 20.84 12.60
C ALA A 146 -8.49 20.52 11.25
N GLY A 147 -8.84 21.24 10.18
CA GLY A 147 -8.22 21.07 8.85
C GLY A 147 -6.73 21.40 8.84
N LEU A 148 -6.33 22.49 9.51
CA LEU A 148 -4.93 22.86 9.67
C LEU A 148 -4.16 21.82 10.48
N LEU A 149 -4.73 21.39 11.62
CA LEU A 149 -4.11 20.36 12.48
C LEU A 149 -4.00 19.00 11.76
N ALA A 150 -5.05 18.57 11.06
CA ALA A 150 -5.04 17.36 10.25
C ALA A 150 -3.92 17.43 9.21
N THR A 151 -3.79 18.57 8.52
CA THR A 151 -2.70 18.77 7.55
C THR A 151 -1.33 18.68 8.22
N GLN A 152 -1.12 19.35 9.34
CA GLN A 152 0.17 19.39 10.03
C GLN A 152 0.58 18.02 10.60
N VAL A 153 -0.37 17.27 11.15
CA VAL A 153 -0.09 16.02 11.87
C VAL A 153 -0.10 14.81 10.93
N LEU A 154 -0.99 14.81 9.93
CA LEU A 154 -1.25 13.63 9.11
C LEU A 154 -0.50 13.64 7.77
N THR A 155 0.03 14.78 7.33
CA THR A 155 0.84 14.82 6.10
C THR A 155 2.10 13.98 6.30
N ASN A 156 2.31 13.00 5.41
CA ASN A 156 3.40 12.02 5.47
C ASN A 156 3.38 11.14 6.72
N TYR A 157 2.24 11.05 7.42
CA TYR A 157 2.14 10.20 8.59
C TYR A 157 2.25 8.72 8.18
N PRO A 158 3.19 7.95 8.75
CA PRO A 158 3.37 6.54 8.41
C PRO A 158 2.24 5.71 9.01
N ILE A 159 1.44 5.09 8.14
CA ILE A 159 0.39 4.15 8.53
C ILE A 159 1.01 2.78 8.83
N TYR A 160 1.96 2.37 8.00
CA TYR A 160 2.72 1.15 8.17
C TYR A 160 4.15 1.35 7.68
N THR A 161 5.12 0.91 8.47
CA THR A 161 6.54 0.91 8.09
C THR A 161 6.99 -0.54 7.92
N PHE A 162 7.46 -0.87 6.73
CA PHE A 162 8.00 -2.18 6.41
C PHE A 162 9.38 -2.33 7.02
N LYS A 163 9.64 -3.49 7.61
CA LYS A 163 11.01 -3.91 7.89
C LYS A 163 11.69 -4.31 6.58
N PRO A 164 13.02 -4.15 6.45
CA PRO A 164 13.74 -4.55 5.23
C PRO A 164 13.46 -5.99 4.81
N GLU A 165 13.34 -6.90 5.77
CA GLU A 165 13.10 -8.33 5.50
C GLU A 165 11.70 -8.59 4.94
N GLN A 166 10.74 -7.68 5.15
CA GLN A 166 9.39 -7.78 4.58
C GLN A 166 9.32 -7.32 3.13
N LEU A 167 10.36 -6.60 2.68
CA LEU A 167 10.53 -6.17 1.31
C LEU A 167 11.46 -7.09 0.53
N GLN A 168 12.01 -8.14 1.16
CA GLN A 168 12.90 -9.07 0.50
C GLN A 168 12.29 -10.46 0.44
N PHE A 169 12.23 -11.04 -0.75
CA PHE A 169 11.78 -12.41 -0.95
C PHE A 169 12.70 -13.14 -1.92
N ALA A 170 13.21 -14.31 -1.51
CA ALA A 170 14.17 -15.11 -2.29
C ALA A 170 15.41 -14.33 -2.78
N GLY A 171 15.87 -13.34 -2.01
CA GLY A 171 17.03 -12.50 -2.35
C GLY A 171 16.71 -11.29 -3.23
N VAL A 172 15.48 -11.17 -3.74
CA VAL A 172 15.01 -10.04 -4.55
C VAL A 172 14.29 -9.02 -3.67
N ASN A 173 14.51 -7.73 -3.95
CA ASN A 173 13.85 -6.64 -3.25
C ASN A 173 12.55 -6.24 -3.98
N TYR A 174 11.48 -6.05 -3.23
CA TYR A 174 10.17 -5.65 -3.70
C TYR A 174 9.71 -4.42 -2.94
N GLU A 175 8.99 -3.55 -3.62
CA GLU A 175 8.37 -2.38 -3.03
C GLU A 175 6.87 -2.34 -3.35
N PRO A 176 6.04 -1.77 -2.46
CA PRO A 176 4.68 -1.38 -2.81
C PRO A 176 4.70 -0.38 -3.96
N GLY A 177 4.06 -0.75 -5.06
CA GLY A 177 3.81 0.12 -6.20
C GLY A 177 2.54 0.94 -6.02
N THR A 178 1.81 1.12 -7.12
CA THR A 178 0.55 1.88 -7.14
C THR A 178 -0.46 1.33 -6.12
N ILE A 179 -0.98 2.23 -5.28
CA ILE A 179 -2.05 1.94 -4.32
C ILE A 179 -3.37 2.45 -4.91
N THR A 180 -4.33 1.54 -5.07
CA THR A 180 -5.66 1.82 -5.62
C THR A 180 -6.74 1.46 -4.60
N ILE A 181 -7.58 2.44 -4.26
CA ILE A 181 -8.76 2.25 -3.43
C ILE A 181 -9.89 1.72 -4.30
N LEU A 182 -10.43 0.57 -3.90
CA LEU A 182 -11.57 -0.09 -4.54
C LEU A 182 -12.81 0.06 -3.65
N THR A 183 -13.98 -0.27 -4.19
CA THR A 183 -15.24 -0.25 -3.44
C THR A 183 -15.17 -1.11 -2.18
N ASN A 184 -14.57 -2.30 -2.25
CA ASN A 184 -14.53 -3.29 -1.16
C ASN A 184 -13.14 -3.54 -0.56
N GLY A 185 -12.11 -2.79 -0.98
CA GLY A 185 -10.76 -3.03 -0.51
C GLY A 185 -9.71 -2.05 -1.02
N ILE A 186 -8.45 -2.31 -0.69
CA ILE A 186 -7.29 -1.54 -1.12
C ILE A 186 -6.36 -2.50 -1.85
N ARG A 187 -6.11 -2.23 -3.13
CA ARG A 187 -5.13 -2.97 -3.93
C ARG A 187 -3.80 -2.25 -3.88
N VAL A 188 -2.74 -3.01 -3.62
CA VAL A 188 -1.36 -2.54 -3.60
C VAL A 188 -0.59 -3.36 -4.62
N ALA A 189 -0.10 -2.73 -5.68
CA ALA A 189 0.79 -3.39 -6.63
C ALA A 189 2.13 -3.74 -5.97
N ILE A 190 2.81 -4.76 -6.47
CA ILE A 190 4.12 -5.19 -6.02
C ILE A 190 5.08 -5.00 -7.20
N VAL A 191 6.14 -4.23 -6.99
CA VAL A 191 7.16 -3.97 -8.01
C VAL A 191 8.51 -4.49 -7.53
N GLU A 192 9.25 -5.14 -8.41
CA GLU A 192 10.65 -5.50 -8.19
C GLU A 192 11.52 -4.24 -8.29
N LYS A 193 12.56 -4.15 -7.44
CA LYS A 193 13.49 -3.03 -7.38
C LYS A 193 14.85 -3.36 -7.98
#